data_AF-A0A8H7Y3V1-F1
#
_entry.id   AF-A0A8H7Y3V1-F1
#
_cell.length_a   1.000
_cell.length_b   1.000
_cell.length_c   1.000
_cell.angle_alpha   90.00
_cell.angle_beta   90.00
_cell.angle_gamma   90.00
#
_symmetry.space_group_name_H-M   'P 1'
#
loop_
_entity.id
_entity.type
_entity.pdbx_description
1 polymer ?
#
loop_
_entity_poly.entity_id
_entity_poly.type
_entity_poly.pdbx_seq_one_letter_code
_entity_poly.pdbx_strand_id
1 'polypeptide(L)'
;MFAKLFKIAVASAVAVGVMGTPLPQSNKLAARWMSFDNWGGFSSMNGFDNFYGAENFCGHIQSQTIIEQQQEVVCHSQSIEIIQQRLLVLQEMAKRIISEQICEVETQTIVFEQFYSSLGDFSGDLSRKSGRHVGYDSNIVSHFGSLQNSDGSLSSNDLGFSGSDCGSSTIVPSGSNWSDESSPISVGNAYNAAQSAITSFPSSS
;
A
#
# COMPACT_ATOMS: atom_id res chain seq x y z
N MET A 1 -19.27 38.43 55.07
CA MET A 1 -19.08 37.20 55.87
C MET A 1 -19.31 36.00 54.96
N PHE A 2 -18.52 34.94 55.17
CA PHE A 2 -18.60 33.59 54.60
C PHE A 2 -18.17 33.36 53.15
N ALA A 3 -16.88 33.02 53.02
CA ALA A 3 -16.31 32.25 51.93
C ALA A 3 -16.88 30.82 51.90
N LYS A 4 -17.09 30.27 50.70
CA LYS A 4 -17.23 28.83 50.48
C LYS A 4 -16.21 28.38 49.43
N LEU A 5 -15.12 27.82 49.94
CA LEU A 5 -14.26 26.86 49.24
C LEU A 5 -15.09 25.60 48.97
N PHE A 6 -14.90 24.93 47.82
CA PHE A 6 -14.72 23.47 47.81
C PHE A 6 -14.30 22.92 46.42
N LYS A 7 -13.16 22.21 46.47
CA LYS A 7 -12.82 20.91 45.83
C LYS A 7 -12.69 20.85 44.30
N ILE A 8 -11.43 21.04 43.89
CA ILE A 8 -10.84 20.47 42.67
C ILE A 8 -10.81 18.94 42.84
N ALA A 9 -11.46 18.20 41.93
CA ALA A 9 -11.29 16.76 41.79
C ALA A 9 -10.25 16.52 40.69
N VAL A 10 -9.09 15.98 41.08
CA VAL A 10 -8.06 15.49 40.15
C VAL A 10 -8.45 14.06 39.79
N ALA A 11 -8.82 13.82 38.53
CA ALA A 11 -9.03 12.47 38.01
C ALA A 11 -7.70 11.92 37.50
N SER A 12 -7.20 10.87 38.16
CA SER A 12 -6.00 10.14 37.75
C SER A 12 -6.27 9.37 36.45
N ALA A 13 -5.51 9.66 35.40
CA ALA A 13 -5.49 8.85 34.18
C ALA A 13 -4.70 7.57 34.44
N VAL A 14 -5.37 6.42 34.37
CA VAL A 14 -4.72 5.11 34.35
C VAL A 14 -4.28 4.85 32.91
N ALA A 15 -2.98 4.98 32.64
CA ALA A 15 -2.39 4.54 31.39
C ALA A 15 -2.35 3.00 31.39
N VAL A 16 -3.23 2.37 30.61
CA VAL A 16 -3.14 0.94 30.31
C VAL A 16 -1.99 0.75 29.32
N GLY A 17 -0.84 0.31 29.81
CA GLY A 17 0.28 -0.08 28.96
C GLY A 17 -0.06 -1.36 28.20
N VAL A 18 -0.15 -1.27 26.88
CA VAL A 18 -0.24 -2.44 26.00
C VAL A 18 1.17 -3.02 25.87
N MET A 19 1.42 -4.18 26.46
CA MET A 19 2.66 -4.93 26.20
C MET A 19 2.50 -5.67 24.88
N GLY A 20 3.01 -5.10 23.78
CA GLY A 20 3.24 -5.84 22.55
C GLY A 20 4.58 -6.59 22.64
N THR A 21 4.58 -7.90 22.46
CA THR A 21 5.82 -8.66 22.26
C THR A 21 6.31 -8.47 20.83
N PRO A 22 7.53 -7.95 20.60
CA PRO A 22 8.08 -7.84 19.25
C PRO A 22 8.33 -9.24 18.69
N LEU A 23 7.86 -9.47 17.46
CA LEU A 23 8.15 -10.69 16.70
C LEU A 23 9.64 -10.71 16.29
N PRO A 24 10.29 -11.88 16.24
CA PRO A 24 11.70 -11.98 15.88
C PRO A 24 11.94 -11.48 14.45
N GLN A 25 12.89 -10.55 14.33
CA GLN A 25 13.34 -9.97 13.08
C GLN A 25 14.01 -11.06 12.23
N SER A 26 13.42 -11.38 11.07
CA SER A 26 14.07 -12.21 10.07
C SER A 26 15.21 -11.41 9.45
N ASN A 27 16.45 -11.87 9.65
CA ASN A 27 17.63 -11.31 9.00
C ASN A 27 17.58 -11.60 7.48
N LYS A 28 16.85 -10.76 6.74
CA LYS A 28 17.00 -10.68 5.29
C LYS A 28 18.40 -10.13 4.98
N LEU A 29 19.06 -10.76 4.00
CA LEU A 29 20.34 -10.36 3.42
C LEU A 29 20.42 -8.82 3.29
N ALA A 30 21.53 -8.22 3.74
CA ALA A 30 21.74 -6.78 3.76
C ALA A 30 21.32 -6.15 2.42
N ALA A 31 20.17 -5.48 2.41
CA ALA A 31 19.75 -4.66 1.29
C ALA A 31 20.88 -3.65 1.03
N ARG A 32 21.35 -3.59 -0.22
CA ARG A 32 22.28 -2.52 -0.60
C ARG A 32 21.51 -1.22 -0.52
N TRP A 33 21.92 -0.35 0.38
CA TRP A 33 21.38 0.99 0.57
C TRP A 33 21.52 1.77 -0.75
N MET A 34 20.40 2.01 -1.44
CA MET A 34 20.36 2.76 -2.69
C MET A 34 19.33 3.87 -2.55
N SER A 35 19.84 5.09 -2.39
CA SER A 35 19.05 6.31 -2.42
C SER A 35 18.82 6.72 -3.87
N PHE A 36 17.60 7.15 -4.17
CA PHE A 36 17.26 7.75 -5.46
C PHE A 36 17.04 9.26 -5.36
N ASP A 37 17.23 9.83 -4.17
CA ASP A 37 17.23 11.28 -3.98
C ASP A 37 18.29 11.95 -4.87
N ASN A 38 17.84 12.90 -5.69
CA ASN A 38 18.66 13.60 -6.69
C ASN A 38 19.40 12.65 -7.67
N TRP A 39 18.83 11.48 -7.99
CA TRP A 39 19.42 10.51 -8.91
C TRP A 39 19.87 11.17 -10.23
N GLY A 40 21.10 10.88 -10.67
CA GLY A 40 21.66 11.44 -11.91
C GLY A 40 21.86 12.96 -11.90
N GLY A 41 21.67 13.64 -10.77
CA GLY A 41 21.67 15.10 -10.67
C GLY A 41 20.35 15.75 -11.12
N PHE A 42 19.27 14.97 -11.31
CA PHE A 42 17.97 15.50 -11.70
C PHE A 42 17.29 16.17 -10.51
N SER A 43 16.94 17.46 -10.65
CA SER A 43 16.21 18.18 -9.59
C SER A 43 14.78 17.67 -9.39
N SER A 44 14.19 17.02 -10.41
CA SER A 44 12.88 16.35 -10.30
C SER A 44 12.88 15.17 -9.33
N MET A 45 14.06 14.64 -8.99
CA MET A 45 14.26 13.55 -8.01
C MET A 45 14.57 14.07 -6.60
N ASN A 46 14.54 15.38 -6.36
CA ASN A 46 14.74 15.93 -5.02
C ASN A 46 13.60 15.49 -4.10
N GLY A 47 13.97 14.93 -2.95
CA GLY A 47 13.06 14.40 -1.96
C GLY A 47 12.43 13.07 -2.35
N PHE A 48 12.93 12.35 -3.37
CA PHE A 48 12.35 11.08 -3.80
C PHE A 48 12.23 10.08 -2.63
N ASP A 49 13.29 9.97 -1.84
CA ASP A 49 13.32 9.06 -0.70
C ASP A 49 12.43 9.53 0.46
N ASN A 50 11.83 10.74 0.43
CA ASN A 50 10.90 11.17 1.47
C ASN A 50 9.57 10.41 1.42
N PHE A 51 9.25 9.77 0.29
CA PHE A 51 7.98 9.06 0.17
C PHE A 51 7.99 7.73 0.93
N TYR A 52 8.93 6.82 0.65
CA TYR A 52 9.05 5.54 1.37
C TYR A 52 10.31 5.41 2.24
N GLY A 53 11.35 6.21 2.02
CA GLY A 53 12.69 6.05 2.59
C GLY A 53 13.66 5.38 1.63
N ALA A 54 14.95 5.72 1.74
CA ALA A 54 16.03 5.17 0.90
C ALA A 54 16.24 3.64 1.06
N GLU A 55 15.68 3.05 2.12
CA GLU A 55 15.78 1.63 2.45
C GLU A 55 14.48 0.85 2.15
N ASN A 56 13.45 1.54 1.64
CA ASN A 56 12.13 0.96 1.42
C ASN A 56 11.62 1.26 0.00
N PHE A 57 12.45 0.96 -1.00
CA PHE A 57 12.13 1.26 -2.39
C PHE A 57 10.77 0.72 -2.84
N CYS A 58 10.36 -0.47 -2.36
CA CYS A 58 9.08 -1.10 -2.70
C CYS A 58 7.91 -0.69 -1.80
N GLY A 59 8.08 0.26 -0.88
CA GLY A 59 7.01 0.71 0.01
C GLY A 59 6.47 -0.39 0.93
N HIS A 60 7.34 -1.32 1.35
CA HIS A 60 6.99 -2.37 2.28
C HIS A 60 6.49 -1.78 3.61
N ILE A 61 5.24 -2.09 3.95
CA ILE A 61 4.65 -1.70 5.23
C ILE A 61 4.80 -2.84 6.25
N GLN A 62 5.27 -2.51 7.45
CA GLN A 62 5.48 -3.51 8.52
C GLN A 62 4.23 -3.75 9.36
N SER A 63 3.33 -2.77 9.45
CA SER A 63 2.10 -2.82 10.24
C SER A 63 0.93 -2.19 9.50
N GLN A 64 -0.28 -2.56 9.91
CA GLN A 64 -1.54 -1.98 9.43
C GLN A 64 -2.38 -1.61 10.65
N THR A 65 -3.06 -0.48 10.56
CA THR A 65 -4.11 -0.10 11.51
C THR A 65 -5.45 -0.45 10.89
N ILE A 66 -6.12 -1.45 11.45
CA ILE A 66 -7.45 -1.88 10.99
C ILE A 66 -8.50 -0.95 11.57
N ILE A 67 -9.34 -0.38 10.71
CA ILE A 67 -10.43 0.48 11.15
C ILE A 67 -11.75 -0.31 11.22
N GLU A 68 -12.49 -0.13 12.32
CA GLU A 68 -13.86 -0.64 12.44
C GLU A 68 -14.81 0.26 11.65
N GLN A 69 -15.61 -0.33 10.77
CA GLN A 69 -16.57 0.39 9.95
C GLN A 69 -17.97 0.26 10.52
N GLN A 70 -18.77 1.32 10.42
CA GLN A 70 -20.20 1.28 10.79
C GLN A 70 -20.99 0.30 9.93
N GLN A 71 -20.59 0.14 8.66
CA GLN A 71 -21.13 -0.86 7.76
C GLN A 71 -19.99 -1.79 7.33
N GLU A 72 -20.19 -3.09 7.52
CA GLU A 72 -19.22 -4.10 7.12
C GLU A 72 -19.03 -4.11 5.60
N VAL A 73 -17.78 -4.06 5.16
CA VAL A 73 -17.42 -4.25 3.75
C VAL A 73 -17.22 -5.74 3.52
N VAL A 74 -18.00 -6.30 2.62
CA VAL A 74 -17.95 -7.73 2.24
C VAL A 74 -17.49 -7.86 0.79
N CYS A 75 -16.77 -8.94 0.47
CA CYS A 75 -16.48 -9.25 -0.92
C CYS A 75 -17.76 -9.70 -1.65
N HIS A 76 -17.86 -9.35 -2.94
CA HIS A 76 -18.98 -9.75 -3.80
C HIS A 76 -18.48 -10.58 -4.97
N SER A 77 -19.28 -11.57 -5.39
CA SER A 77 -19.02 -12.29 -6.63
C SER A 77 -19.27 -11.37 -7.83
N GLN A 78 -18.30 -11.27 -8.73
CA GLN A 78 -18.36 -10.47 -9.95
C GLN A 78 -17.71 -11.25 -11.09
N SER A 79 -18.13 -10.98 -12.33
CA SER A 79 -17.41 -11.50 -13.50
C SER A 79 -15.93 -11.08 -13.45
N ILE A 80 -15.04 -12.04 -13.64
CA ILE A 80 -13.59 -11.80 -13.66
C ILE A 80 -13.22 -10.81 -14.76
N GLU A 81 -13.92 -10.82 -15.89
CA GLU A 81 -13.69 -9.87 -16.98
C GLU A 81 -13.92 -8.42 -16.52
N ILE A 82 -14.96 -8.17 -15.71
CA ILE A 82 -15.24 -6.84 -15.16
C ILE A 82 -14.12 -6.40 -14.20
N ILE A 83 -13.60 -7.32 -13.40
CA ILE A 83 -12.45 -7.04 -12.52
C ILE A 83 -11.21 -6.73 -13.36
N GLN A 84 -10.93 -7.52 -14.40
CA GLN A 84 -9.80 -7.31 -15.30
C GLN A 84 -9.87 -5.98 -16.06
N GLN A 85 -11.05 -5.59 -16.55
CA GLN A 85 -11.26 -4.29 -17.19
C GLN A 85 -10.92 -3.13 -16.24
N ARG A 86 -11.37 -3.20 -14.98
CA ARG A 86 -11.07 -2.17 -13.97
C ARG A 86 -9.57 -2.10 -13.65
N LEU A 87 -8.92 -3.25 -13.47
CA LEU A 87 -7.47 -3.32 -13.23
C LEU A 87 -6.67 -2.80 -14.42
N LEU A 88 -7.12 -3.09 -15.65
CA LEU A 88 -6.48 -2.57 -16.87
C LEU A 88 -6.57 -1.05 -16.96
N VAL A 89 -7.70 -0.46 -16.56
CA VAL A 89 -7.84 1.02 -16.49
C VAL A 89 -6.83 1.60 -15.49
N LEU A 90 -6.65 0.99 -14.31
CA LEU A 90 -5.66 1.44 -13.33
C LEU A 90 -4.22 1.33 -13.87
N GLN A 91 -3.93 0.25 -14.61
CA GLN A 91 -2.64 0.05 -15.26
C GLN A 91 -2.36 1.14 -16.31
N GLU A 92 -3.32 1.44 -17.18
CA GLU A 92 -3.16 2.52 -18.18
C GLU A 92 -3.13 3.91 -17.52
N MET A 93 -3.84 4.11 -16.41
CA MET A 93 -3.76 5.35 -15.65
C MET A 93 -2.36 5.57 -15.06
N ALA A 94 -1.74 4.53 -14.51
CA ALA A 94 -0.37 4.61 -14.01
C ALA A 94 0.62 4.98 -15.14
N LYS A 95 0.48 4.35 -16.31
CA LYS A 95 1.28 4.70 -17.51
C LYS A 95 1.08 6.16 -17.89
N ARG A 96 -0.19 6.61 -17.96
CA ARG A 96 -0.54 7.99 -18.29
C ARG A 96 0.10 9.00 -17.33
N ILE A 97 -0.02 8.76 -16.02
CA ILE A 97 0.59 9.61 -14.98
C ILE A 97 2.10 9.73 -15.22
N ILE A 98 2.80 8.59 -15.36
CA ILE A 98 4.26 8.57 -15.51
C ILE A 98 4.68 9.24 -16.83
N SER A 99 4.03 8.91 -17.94
CA SER A 99 4.42 9.41 -19.27
C SER A 99 4.08 10.87 -19.52
N GLU A 100 3.01 11.39 -18.89
CA GLU A 100 2.58 12.79 -19.06
C GLU A 100 3.20 13.74 -18.03
N GLN A 101 3.56 13.26 -16.82
CA GLN A 101 4.00 14.11 -15.71
C GLN A 101 5.51 14.09 -15.44
N ILE A 102 6.26 13.14 -16.02
CA ILE A 102 7.70 13.03 -15.81
C ILE A 102 8.41 13.16 -17.15
N CYS A 103 9.34 14.10 -17.27
CA CYS A 103 10.09 14.34 -18.51
C CYS A 103 11.29 13.41 -18.68
N GLU A 104 12.01 13.14 -17.59
CA GLU A 104 13.25 12.34 -17.63
C GLU A 104 12.92 10.84 -17.69
N VAL A 105 13.45 10.14 -18.70
CA VAL A 105 13.17 8.72 -18.91
C VAL A 105 13.73 7.83 -17.80
N GLU A 106 14.85 8.25 -17.19
CA GLU A 106 15.43 7.61 -16.01
C GLU A 106 14.48 7.73 -14.81
N THR A 107 13.90 8.91 -14.58
CA THR A 107 12.92 9.14 -13.52
C THR A 107 11.63 8.35 -13.77
N GLN A 108 11.14 8.32 -15.02
CA GLN A 108 9.99 7.48 -15.39
C GLN A 108 10.26 6.01 -15.04
N THR A 109 11.46 5.52 -15.36
CA THR A 109 11.87 4.14 -15.09
C THR A 109 11.90 3.87 -13.58
N ILE A 110 12.55 4.74 -12.80
CA ILE A 110 12.67 4.56 -11.35
C ILE A 110 11.30 4.59 -10.65
N VAL A 111 10.46 5.57 -10.99
CA VAL A 111 9.10 5.69 -10.43
C VAL A 111 8.23 4.49 -10.83
N PHE A 112 8.31 4.04 -12.08
CA PHE A 112 7.58 2.86 -12.53
C PHE A 112 8.00 1.59 -11.80
N GLU A 113 9.31 1.36 -11.63
CA GLU A 113 9.83 0.19 -10.91
C GLU A 113 9.44 0.22 -9.42
N GLN A 114 9.42 1.39 -8.79
CA GLN A 114 8.91 1.54 -7.43
C GLN A 114 7.42 1.17 -7.35
N PHE A 115 6.58 1.69 -8.25
CA PHE A 115 5.16 1.36 -8.32
C PHE A 115 4.92 -0.12 -8.60
N TYR A 116 5.62 -0.71 -9.57
CA TYR A 116 5.49 -2.11 -9.92
C TYR A 116 5.90 -3.03 -8.77
N SER A 117 7.01 -2.71 -8.10
CA SER A 117 7.52 -3.47 -6.96
C SER A 117 6.57 -3.43 -5.77
N SER A 118 5.94 -2.27 -5.49
CA SER A 118 5.02 -2.12 -4.34
C SER A 118 3.75 -2.94 -4.48
N LEU A 119 3.27 -3.17 -5.71
CA LEU A 119 2.14 -4.07 -5.96
C LEU A 119 2.47 -5.54 -5.61
N GLY A 120 3.74 -5.94 -5.72
CA GLY A 120 4.18 -7.31 -5.45
C GLY A 120 3.95 -7.75 -4.01
N ASP A 121 4.08 -6.83 -3.06
CA ASP A 121 3.92 -7.11 -1.63
C ASP A 121 2.52 -7.60 -1.25
N PHE A 122 1.49 -7.20 -2.02
CA PHE A 122 0.11 -7.64 -1.80
C PHE A 122 -0.07 -9.14 -2.06
N SER A 123 0.79 -9.78 -2.88
CA SER A 123 0.77 -11.24 -3.05
C SER A 123 1.06 -11.98 -1.74
N GLY A 124 1.88 -11.40 -0.86
CA GLY A 124 2.14 -11.93 0.48
C GLY A 124 0.90 -11.89 1.36
N ASP A 125 0.12 -10.82 1.25
CA ASP A 125 -1.14 -10.65 1.97
C ASP A 125 -2.18 -11.65 1.47
N LEU A 126 -2.37 -11.76 0.15
CA LEU A 126 -3.31 -12.71 -0.48
C LEU A 126 -3.04 -14.17 -0.08
N SER A 127 -1.76 -14.52 0.11
CA SER A 127 -1.34 -15.85 0.56
C SER A 127 -1.29 -16.02 2.09
N ARG A 128 -1.63 -14.97 2.86
CA ARG A 128 -1.55 -14.90 4.33
C ARG A 128 -0.15 -15.19 4.89
N LYS A 129 0.90 -14.86 4.13
CA LYS A 129 2.31 -15.10 4.51
C LYS A 129 3.05 -13.86 4.98
N SER A 130 2.51 -12.67 4.71
CA SER A 130 3.14 -11.40 5.11
C SER A 130 2.99 -11.07 6.59
N GLY A 131 2.04 -11.70 7.29
CA GLY A 131 1.61 -11.31 8.63
C GLY A 131 0.65 -10.11 8.65
N ARG A 132 0.31 -9.56 7.48
CA ARG A 132 -0.67 -8.48 7.30
C ARG A 132 -2.03 -9.01 6.86
N HIS A 133 -3.05 -8.18 6.97
CA HIS A 133 -4.37 -8.45 6.46
C HIS A 133 -4.48 -8.14 4.96
N VAL A 134 -5.27 -8.94 4.24
CA VAL A 134 -5.72 -8.62 2.88
C VAL A 134 -6.72 -7.48 2.96
N GLY A 135 -6.25 -6.27 2.67
CA GLY A 135 -7.03 -5.06 2.77
C GLY A 135 -6.43 -3.94 1.93
N TYR A 136 -7.02 -2.76 2.03
CA TYR A 136 -6.55 -1.55 1.38
C TYR A 136 -6.70 -0.35 2.32
N ASP A 137 -5.85 0.65 2.14
CA ASP A 137 -5.96 1.90 2.90
C ASP A 137 -7.09 2.77 2.35
N SER A 138 -8.10 3.00 3.18
CA SER A 138 -9.30 3.74 2.81
C SER A 138 -9.07 5.25 2.63
N ASN A 139 -8.12 5.83 3.36
CA ASN A 139 -7.79 7.25 3.19
C ASN A 139 -7.09 7.44 1.85
N ILE A 140 -6.11 6.59 1.53
CA ILE A 140 -5.39 6.66 0.25
C ILE A 140 -6.34 6.42 -0.94
N VAL A 141 -7.14 5.35 -0.90
CA VAL A 141 -8.04 5.03 -2.04
C VAL A 141 -9.12 6.10 -2.25
N SER A 142 -9.48 6.86 -1.21
CA SER A 142 -10.47 7.95 -1.32
C SER A 142 -10.04 9.08 -2.26
N HIS A 143 -8.72 9.23 -2.50
CA HIS A 143 -8.18 10.21 -3.45
C HIS A 143 -8.30 9.78 -4.92
N PHE A 144 -8.83 8.60 -5.23
CA PHE A 144 -8.93 8.12 -6.62
C PHE A 144 -9.63 9.12 -7.54
N GLY A 145 -10.70 9.76 -7.06
CA GLY A 145 -11.43 10.80 -7.81
C GLY A 145 -10.63 12.10 -8.03
N SER A 146 -9.57 12.33 -7.25
CA SER A 146 -8.72 13.52 -7.30
C SER A 146 -7.55 13.42 -8.28
N LEU A 147 -7.37 12.26 -8.93
CA LEU A 147 -6.31 12.05 -9.92
C LEU A 147 -6.52 12.86 -11.21
N GLN A 148 -7.76 13.27 -11.48
CA GLN A 148 -8.13 14.01 -12.68
C GLN A 148 -8.94 15.26 -12.35
N ASN A 149 -8.73 16.30 -13.13
CA ASN A 149 -9.59 17.48 -13.13
C ASN A 149 -10.91 17.17 -13.86
N SER A 150 -11.90 18.05 -13.72
CA SER A 150 -13.21 17.90 -14.38
C SER A 150 -13.15 17.88 -15.91
N ASP A 151 -12.06 18.34 -16.50
CA ASP A 151 -11.82 18.34 -17.95
C ASP A 151 -11.11 17.06 -18.46
N GLY A 152 -10.79 16.12 -17.56
CA GLY A 152 -10.10 14.86 -17.88
C GLY A 152 -8.57 14.98 -17.96
N SER A 153 -8.00 16.17 -17.73
CA SER A 153 -6.55 16.34 -17.54
C SER A 153 -6.12 15.75 -16.18
N LEU A 154 -4.85 15.38 -16.07
CA LEU A 154 -4.29 14.94 -14.79
C LEU A 154 -4.23 16.12 -13.82
N SER A 155 -4.60 15.85 -12.57
CA SER A 155 -4.44 16.80 -11.47
C SER A 155 -2.96 16.96 -11.12
N SER A 156 -2.52 18.19 -10.83
CA SER A 156 -1.18 18.49 -10.30
C SER A 156 -1.20 18.81 -8.80
N ASN A 157 -2.32 18.54 -8.13
CA ASN A 157 -2.47 18.85 -6.71
C ASN A 157 -1.73 17.82 -5.86
N ASP A 158 -1.00 18.30 -4.86
CA ASP A 158 -0.54 17.47 -3.77
C ASP A 158 -1.78 16.89 -3.03
N LEU A 159 -1.82 15.57 -2.89
CA LEU A 159 -2.91 14.86 -2.23
C LEU A 159 -2.75 14.87 -0.70
N GLY A 160 -1.63 15.37 -0.17
CA GLY A 160 -1.41 15.62 1.25
C GLY A 160 -1.02 14.40 2.07
N PHE A 161 -0.45 13.38 1.44
CA PHE A 161 0.06 12.17 2.11
C PHE A 161 1.45 11.79 1.63
N SER A 162 2.16 10.99 2.44
CA SER A 162 3.42 10.35 2.10
C SER A 162 3.27 8.82 2.10
N GLY A 163 4.31 8.09 1.71
CA GLY A 163 4.29 6.63 1.72
C GLY A 163 4.16 6.04 3.14
N SER A 164 4.52 6.78 4.20
CA SER A 164 4.33 6.34 5.59
C SER A 164 2.87 6.32 6.03
N ASP A 165 1.98 7.03 5.33
CA ASP A 165 0.56 7.03 5.63
C ASP A 165 -0.15 5.77 5.13
N CYS A 166 0.49 5.01 4.23
CA CYS A 166 -0.06 3.77 3.70
C CYS A 166 -0.21 2.71 4.81
N GLY A 167 -1.44 2.19 4.98
CA GLY A 167 -1.77 1.19 5.97
C GLY A 167 -2.30 1.78 7.29
N SER A 168 -2.30 3.10 7.44
CA SER A 168 -2.79 3.81 8.63
C SER A 168 -4.31 3.76 8.78
N SER A 169 -5.06 3.41 7.72
CA SER A 169 -6.53 3.31 7.75
C SER A 169 -7.02 2.15 6.90
N THR A 170 -6.60 0.93 7.27
CA THR A 170 -6.83 -0.29 6.51
C THR A 170 -8.25 -0.83 6.71
N ILE A 171 -8.98 -0.98 5.61
CA ILE A 171 -10.23 -1.75 5.54
C ILE A 171 -9.88 -3.19 5.17
N VAL A 172 -10.42 -4.15 5.91
CA VAL A 172 -10.31 -5.59 5.62
C VAL A 172 -11.68 -6.12 5.21
N PRO A 173 -11.92 -6.35 3.91
CA PRO A 173 -13.17 -6.94 3.45
C PRO A 173 -13.38 -8.34 4.02
N SER A 174 -14.58 -8.63 4.50
CA SER A 174 -14.96 -9.97 4.97
C SER A 174 -15.65 -10.78 3.85
N GLY A 175 -16.14 -11.98 4.17
CA GLY A 175 -16.88 -12.83 3.23
C GLY A 175 -16.02 -13.68 2.29
N SER A 176 -14.69 -13.66 2.44
CA SER A 176 -13.79 -14.51 1.64
C SER A 176 -14.03 -16.00 1.92
N ASN A 177 -13.76 -16.85 0.93
CA ASN A 177 -13.79 -18.31 1.08
C ASN A 177 -12.50 -18.90 1.70
N TRP A 178 -11.69 -18.09 2.38
CA TRP A 178 -10.45 -18.55 2.99
C TRP A 178 -10.72 -19.61 4.08
N SER A 179 -9.90 -20.66 4.06
CA SER A 179 -9.88 -21.75 5.03
C SER A 179 -8.43 -22.02 5.41
N ASP A 180 -8.11 -21.91 6.70
CA ASP A 180 -6.74 -22.11 7.20
C ASP A 180 -6.20 -23.52 6.93
N GLU A 181 -7.08 -24.50 6.76
CA GLU A 181 -6.70 -25.89 6.48
C GLU A 181 -6.29 -26.13 5.01
N SER A 182 -6.96 -25.47 4.06
CA SER A 182 -6.88 -25.83 2.62
C SER A 182 -6.43 -24.68 1.70
N SER A 183 -6.68 -23.43 2.09
CA SER A 183 -6.31 -22.25 1.31
C SER A 183 -4.81 -22.06 1.14
N PRO A 184 -3.94 -22.31 2.15
CA PRO A 184 -2.50 -22.14 1.97
C PRO A 184 -1.92 -22.94 0.79
N ILE A 185 -2.36 -24.19 0.62
CA ILE A 185 -1.91 -25.06 -0.48
C ILE A 185 -2.53 -24.61 -1.80
N SER A 186 -3.85 -24.42 -1.84
CA SER A 186 -4.55 -24.07 -3.09
C SER A 186 -4.15 -22.70 -3.64
N VAL A 187 -3.97 -21.68 -2.79
CA VAL A 187 -3.44 -20.37 -3.18
C VAL A 187 -1.98 -20.47 -3.61
N GLY A 188 -1.17 -21.31 -2.96
CA GLY A 188 0.20 -21.59 -3.40
C GLY A 188 0.25 -22.20 -4.81
N ASN A 189 -0.64 -23.14 -5.11
CA ASN A 189 -0.75 -23.73 -6.45
C ASN A 189 -1.17 -22.69 -7.49
N ALA A 190 -2.16 -21.85 -7.16
CA ALA A 190 -2.60 -20.77 -8.05
C ALA A 190 -1.48 -19.76 -8.33
N TYR A 191 -0.72 -19.37 -7.31
CA TYR A 191 0.45 -18.50 -7.45
C TYR A 191 1.50 -19.12 -8.38
N ASN A 192 1.87 -20.39 -8.18
CA ASN A 192 2.85 -21.07 -9.01
C ASN A 192 2.40 -21.19 -10.47
N ALA A 193 1.12 -21.47 -10.71
CA ALA A 193 0.54 -21.50 -12.04
C ALA A 193 0.63 -20.12 -12.72
N ALA A 194 0.33 -19.03 -12.00
CA ALA A 194 0.45 -17.68 -12.51
C ALA A 194 1.92 -17.31 -12.84
N GLN A 195 2.87 -17.61 -11.96
CA GLN A 195 4.30 -17.38 -12.22
C GLN A 195 4.82 -18.19 -13.41
N SER A 196 4.34 -19.42 -13.57
CA SER A 196 4.66 -20.25 -14.74
C SER A 196 4.12 -19.63 -16.02
N ALA A 197 2.90 -19.08 -16.01
CA ALA A 197 2.32 -18.41 -17.17
C ALA A 197 3.12 -17.15 -17.55
N ILE A 198 3.54 -16.34 -16.58
CA ILE A 198 4.37 -15.14 -16.79
C ILE A 198 5.70 -15.51 -17.48
N THR A 199 6.35 -16.57 -17.01
CA THR A 199 7.67 -17.00 -17.53
C THR A 199 7.58 -17.85 -18.81
N SER A 200 6.39 -18.31 -19.19
CA SER A 200 6.17 -19.17 -20.37
C SER A 200 6.15 -18.45 -21.71
N PHE A 201 6.21 -17.11 -21.73
CA PHE A 201 6.29 -16.37 -22.99
C PHE A 201 7.65 -16.62 -23.68
N PRO A 202 7.67 -17.07 -24.95
CA PRO A 202 8.92 -17.18 -25.68
C PRO A 202 9.50 -15.78 -25.86
N SER A 203 10.74 -15.59 -25.42
CA SER A 203 11.54 -14.44 -25.82
C SER A 203 11.64 -14.44 -27.35
N SER A 204 10.89 -13.59 -28.03
CA SER A 204 11.13 -13.29 -29.43
C SER A 204 12.54 -12.70 -29.53
N SER A 205 13.40 -13.46 -30.20
CA SER A 205 14.80 -13.13 -30.51
C SER A 205 14.90 -11.87 -31.36
#